data_AF-A0ABD7WN79-F1
#
_entry.id   AF-A0ABD7WN79-F1
#
_cell.length_a   1.000
_cell.length_b   1.000
_cell.length_c   1.000
_cell.angle_alpha   90.00
_cell.angle_beta   90.00
_cell.angle_gamma   90.00
#
_symmetry.space_group_name_H-M   'P 1'
#
loop_
_entity.id
_entity.type
_entity.pdbx_description
1 polymer ?
#
loop_
_entity_poly.entity_id
_entity_poly.type
_entity_poly.pdbx_seq_one_letter_code
_entity_poly.pdbx_strand_id
1 'polypeptide(L)'
;MSVDRNNRAHRPGGLPQGYAGTFAPMRAGGAGDVVPPPPARRRGRARGVEDDARAWGLKERIESLADLGDGEQARRLAHEAGALCAGDSIPFADGAYAALFDGRELTTVRIDGPDIQDVGFRPESIRA
;
A
#
# COMPACT_ATOMS: atom_id res chain seq x y z
N MET A 1 51.68 5.10 -27.02
CA MET A 1 50.46 4.80 -26.26
C MET A 1 50.13 6.03 -25.43
N SER A 2 49.23 6.89 -25.93
CA SER A 2 48.88 8.15 -25.26
C SER A 2 47.65 7.95 -24.38
N VAL A 3 47.78 8.28 -23.10
CA VAL A 3 46.71 8.25 -22.09
C VAL A 3 46.17 9.66 -21.87
N ASP A 4 44.85 9.81 -21.70
CA ASP A 4 44.24 11.06 -21.25
C ASP A 4 44.50 11.31 -19.75
N ARG A 5 44.26 12.54 -19.28
CA ARG A 5 44.44 13.01 -17.89
C ARG A 5 43.68 12.15 -16.84
N ASN A 6 42.72 11.32 -17.24
CA ASN A 6 42.00 10.35 -16.40
C ASN A 6 42.46 8.87 -16.54
N ASN A 7 43.65 8.61 -17.11
CA ASN A 7 44.24 7.27 -17.22
C ASN A 7 43.32 6.21 -17.88
N ARG A 8 42.51 6.64 -18.85
CA ARG A 8 41.70 5.75 -19.69
C ARG A 8 42.35 5.58 -21.07
N ALA A 9 42.49 4.32 -21.50
CA ALA A 9 42.94 3.98 -22.84
C ALA A 9 41.79 4.19 -23.85
N HIS A 10 41.90 5.21 -24.70
CA HIS A 10 41.04 5.31 -25.89
C HIS A 10 41.63 4.46 -27.01
N ARG A 11 40.87 3.46 -27.48
CA ARG A 11 41.15 2.81 -28.77
C ARG A 11 40.73 3.78 -29.89
N PRO A 12 41.55 3.98 -30.93
CA PRO A 12 41.18 4.85 -32.05
C PRO A 12 39.95 4.29 -32.76
N GLY A 13 39.00 5.18 -33.08
CA GLY A 13 37.72 4.85 -33.69
C GLY A 13 37.91 4.08 -35.01
N GLY A 14 37.41 2.85 -35.04
CA GLY A 14 37.29 2.08 -36.27
C GLY A 14 36.44 2.82 -37.30
N LEU A 15 36.76 2.60 -38.58
CA LEU A 15 36.10 3.20 -39.72
C LEU A 15 34.56 3.07 -39.66
N PRO A 16 33.83 4.05 -40.23
CA PRO A 16 32.38 4.02 -40.29
C PRO A 16 31.86 2.80 -41.04
N GLN A 17 30.80 2.23 -40.49
CA GLN A 17 30.10 1.07 -41.00
C GLN A 17 29.45 1.39 -42.36
N GLY A 18 29.85 0.66 -43.41
CA GLY A 18 29.32 0.86 -44.76
C GLY A 18 30.04 0.03 -45.82
N TYR A 19 29.80 -1.28 -45.84
CA TYR A 19 29.80 -2.02 -47.10
C TYR A 19 28.56 -2.92 -47.13
N ALA A 20 27.85 -2.86 -48.25
CA ALA A 20 26.45 -3.26 -48.39
C ALA A 20 26.19 -4.76 -48.19
N GLY A 21 25.06 -5.10 -47.55
CA GLY A 21 24.34 -6.34 -47.87
C GLY A 21 24.40 -7.51 -46.88
N THR A 22 24.95 -7.38 -45.67
CA THR A 22 25.00 -8.52 -44.73
C THR A 22 24.21 -8.24 -43.45
N PHE A 23 22.92 -8.60 -43.44
CA PHE A 23 22.21 -8.83 -42.18
C PHE A 23 22.77 -10.11 -41.55
N ALA A 24 23.55 -9.97 -40.48
CA ALA A 24 23.79 -11.08 -39.56
C ALA A 24 22.56 -11.25 -38.66
N PRO A 25 22.03 -12.47 -38.43
CA PRO A 25 20.99 -12.69 -37.45
C PRO A 25 21.58 -12.45 -36.06
N MET A 26 21.25 -11.31 -35.45
CA MET A 26 21.63 -11.03 -34.08
C MET A 26 20.85 -12.00 -33.18
N ARG A 27 21.59 -12.91 -32.52
CA ARG A 27 21.12 -13.69 -31.38
C ARG A 27 20.44 -12.75 -30.37
N ALA A 28 19.31 -13.20 -29.83
CA ALA A 28 18.56 -12.53 -28.78
C ALA A 28 19.49 -12.16 -27.60
N GLY A 29 19.90 -10.89 -27.54
CA GLY A 29 20.50 -10.27 -26.37
C GLY A 29 19.44 -9.37 -25.76
N GLY A 30 18.89 -9.80 -24.63
CA GLY A 30 17.76 -9.17 -23.95
C GLY A 30 17.93 -7.66 -23.83
N ALA A 31 16.87 -6.94 -24.20
CA ALA A 31 16.68 -5.57 -23.77
C ALA A 31 16.83 -5.55 -22.24
N GLY A 32 17.77 -4.74 -21.76
CA GLY A 32 17.90 -4.51 -20.33
C GLY A 32 16.65 -3.80 -19.86
N ASP A 33 15.68 -4.57 -19.37
CA ASP A 33 14.55 -4.04 -18.61
C ASP A 33 15.13 -3.20 -17.48
N VAL A 34 14.87 -1.89 -17.54
CA VAL A 34 15.12 -1.00 -16.41
C VAL A 34 14.10 -1.40 -15.35
N VAL A 35 14.47 -2.37 -14.51
CA VAL A 35 13.66 -2.78 -13.37
C VAL A 35 13.65 -1.61 -12.40
N PRO A 36 12.49 -0.95 -12.15
CA PRO A 36 12.43 0.08 -11.13
C PRO A 36 12.83 -0.55 -9.79
N PRO A 37 13.57 0.18 -8.92
CA PRO A 37 13.90 -0.35 -7.60
C PRO A 37 12.60 -0.76 -6.90
N PRO A 38 12.58 -1.92 -6.20
CA PRO A 38 11.39 -2.33 -5.47
C PRO A 38 10.97 -1.19 -4.55
N PRO A 39 9.65 -0.90 -4.42
CA PRO A 39 9.18 0.17 -3.57
C PRO A 39 9.81 -0.04 -2.19
N ALA A 40 10.41 1.02 -1.64
CA ALA A 40 11.03 0.96 -0.32
C ALA A 40 10.00 0.35 0.63
N ARG A 41 10.24 -0.88 1.08
CA ARG A 41 9.41 -1.53 2.10
C ARG A 41 9.49 -0.60 3.29
N ARG A 42 8.45 0.21 3.50
CA ARG A 42 8.28 0.95 4.76
C ARG A 42 8.41 -0.12 5.82
N ARG A 43 9.49 -0.10 6.59
CA ARG A 43 9.63 -0.93 7.78
C ARG A 43 8.51 -0.49 8.71
N GLY A 44 7.33 -1.11 8.57
CA GLY A 44 6.25 -0.91 9.50
C GLY A 44 6.80 -1.28 10.86
N ARG A 45 6.73 -0.35 11.82
CA ARG A 45 6.90 -0.69 13.24
C ARG A 45 5.99 -1.89 13.50
N ALA A 46 6.54 -2.96 14.09
CA ALA A 46 5.71 -4.07 14.52
C ALA A 46 4.66 -3.51 15.48
N ARG A 47 3.38 -3.69 15.16
CA ARG A 47 2.26 -3.26 15.98
C ARG A 47 2.42 -3.88 17.36
N GLY A 48 2.33 -3.06 18.40
CA GLY A 48 2.51 -3.47 19.79
C GLY A 48 1.22 -3.41 20.60
N VAL A 49 1.26 -3.97 21.81
CA VAL A 49 0.13 -3.93 22.77
C VAL A 49 -0.36 -2.50 23.04
N GLU A 50 0.53 -1.51 23.00
CA GLU A 50 0.18 -0.09 23.13
C GLU A 50 -0.70 0.41 21.98
N ASP A 51 -0.43 -0.02 20.75
CA ASP A 51 -1.21 0.36 19.58
C ASP A 51 -2.61 -0.28 19.64
N ASP A 52 -2.70 -1.48 20.20
CA ASP A 52 -3.98 -2.17 20.42
C ASP A 52 -4.80 -1.49 21.52
N ALA A 53 -4.16 -1.07 22.62
CA ALA A 53 -4.80 -0.27 23.66
C ALA A 53 -5.31 1.07 23.14
N ARG A 54 -4.56 1.74 22.26
CA ARG A 54 -5.01 2.97 21.59
C ARG A 54 -6.22 2.73 20.71
N ALA A 55 -6.23 1.64 19.96
CA ALA A 55 -7.37 1.28 19.11
C ALA A 55 -8.63 0.97 19.93
N TRP A 56 -8.50 0.28 21.07
CA TRP A 56 -9.61 0.10 22.01
C TRP A 56 -10.11 1.42 22.58
N GLY A 57 -9.22 2.31 23.02
CA GLY A 57 -9.62 3.63 23.51
C GLY A 57 -10.28 4.50 22.42
N LEU A 58 -9.85 4.35 21.17
CA LEU A 58 -10.46 5.05 20.04
C LEU A 58 -11.87 4.50 19.74
N LYS A 59 -12.07 3.18 19.81
CA LYS A 59 -13.40 2.55 19.74
C LYS A 59 -14.33 3.11 20.81
N GLU A 60 -13.95 3.02 22.07
CA GLU A 60 -14.77 3.48 23.20
C GLU A 60 -15.14 4.96 23.05
N ARG A 61 -14.21 5.79 22.57
CA ARG A 61 -14.46 7.22 22.34
C ARG A 61 -15.47 7.46 21.21
N ILE A 62 -15.37 6.73 20.11
CA ILE A 62 -16.31 6.84 18.98
C ILE A 62 -17.72 6.45 19.43
N GLU A 63 -17.84 5.33 20.13
CA GLU A 63 -19.12 4.82 20.63
C GLU A 63 -19.73 5.76 21.68
N SER A 64 -18.91 6.27 22.60
CA SER A 64 -19.35 7.25 23.59
C SER A 64 -19.90 8.54 22.94
N LEU A 65 -19.28 9.02 21.85
CA LEU A 65 -19.79 10.18 21.12
C LEU A 65 -21.14 9.89 20.47
N ALA A 66 -21.31 8.68 19.93
CA ALA A 66 -22.59 8.26 19.36
C ALA A 66 -23.69 8.18 20.43
N ASP A 67 -23.37 7.62 21.60
CA ASP A 67 -24.28 7.51 22.74
C ASP A 67 -24.70 8.89 23.29
N LEU A 68 -23.80 9.87 23.26
CA LEU A 68 -24.08 11.25 23.64
C LEU A 68 -24.91 12.03 22.60
N GLY A 69 -25.16 11.43 21.42
CA GLY A 69 -25.91 12.03 20.32
C GLY A 69 -25.06 12.81 19.32
N ASP A 70 -23.74 12.86 19.48
CA ASP A 70 -22.79 13.53 18.59
C ASP A 70 -22.36 12.62 17.42
N GLY A 71 -23.34 12.06 16.71
CA GLY A 71 -23.13 11.07 15.64
C GLY A 71 -22.24 11.55 14.49
N GLU A 72 -22.28 12.84 14.14
CA GLU A 72 -21.40 13.41 13.11
C GLU A 72 -19.92 13.41 13.54
N GLN A 73 -19.65 13.69 14.82
CA GLN A 73 -18.29 13.68 15.34
C GLN A 73 -17.77 12.25 15.52
N ALA A 74 -18.64 11.33 15.96
CA ALA A 74 -18.35 9.90 15.99
C ALA A 74 -18.00 9.38 14.58
N ARG A 75 -18.83 9.69 13.58
CA ARG A 75 -18.61 9.30 12.19
C ARG A 75 -17.31 9.86 11.63
N ARG A 76 -17.01 11.14 11.89
CA ARG A 76 -15.75 11.75 11.45
C ARG A 76 -14.54 11.03 12.03
N LEU A 77 -14.54 10.76 13.33
CA LEU A 77 -13.45 10.03 14.00
C LEU A 77 -13.30 8.60 13.46
N ALA A 78 -14.41 7.89 13.25
CA ALA A 78 -14.39 6.56 12.65
C ALA A 78 -13.77 6.57 11.24
N HIS A 79 -14.16 7.54 10.41
CA HIS A 79 -13.61 7.69 9.07
C HIS A 79 -12.12 8.05 9.09
N GLU A 80 -11.69 8.93 9.99
CA GLU A 80 -10.27 9.27 10.21
C GLU A 80 -9.44 8.05 10.66
N ALA A 81 -10.04 7.16 11.45
CA ALA A 81 -9.44 5.89 11.88
C ALA A 81 -9.35 4.85 10.75
N GLY A 82 -10.00 5.10 9.61
CA GLY A 82 -10.05 4.20 8.45
C GLY A 82 -11.21 3.21 8.45
N ALA A 83 -12.25 3.46 9.28
CA ALA A 83 -13.46 2.66 9.27
C ALA A 83 -14.42 3.10 8.16
N LEU A 84 -15.13 2.13 7.58
CA LEU A 84 -16.24 2.36 6.67
C LEU A 84 -17.43 2.84 7.48
N CYS A 85 -18.08 3.90 7.02
CA CYS A 85 -19.28 4.45 7.65
C CYS A 85 -20.51 4.15 6.79
N ALA A 86 -21.71 4.26 7.38
CA ALA A 86 -22.96 4.14 6.64
C ALA A 86 -22.97 5.08 5.41
N GLY A 87 -23.18 4.50 4.23
CA GLY A 87 -23.14 5.20 2.94
C GLY A 87 -21.83 5.04 2.16
N ASP A 88 -20.76 4.54 2.79
CA ASP A 88 -19.52 4.22 2.09
C ASP A 88 -19.68 2.95 1.24
N SER A 89 -19.00 2.92 0.09
CA SER A 89 -18.95 1.72 -0.75
C SER A 89 -17.99 0.70 -0.15
N ILE A 90 -18.50 -0.50 0.11
CA ILE A 90 -17.69 -1.59 0.66
C ILE A 90 -16.77 -2.11 -0.46
N PRO A 91 -15.44 -2.13 -0.26
CA PRO A 91 -14.52 -2.60 -1.27
C PRO A 91 -14.72 -4.10 -1.49
N PHE A 92 -14.80 -4.52 -2.75
CA PHE A 92 -14.80 -5.94 -3.09
C PHE A 92 -13.39 -6.51 -2.87
N ALA A 93 -13.24 -7.36 -1.88
CA ALA A 93 -11.99 -8.06 -1.59
C ALA A 93 -12.32 -9.38 -0.88
N ASP A 94 -11.68 -10.48 -1.30
CA ASP A 94 -11.84 -11.78 -0.66
C ASP A 94 -10.90 -11.94 0.54
N GLY A 95 -11.43 -12.34 1.69
CA GLY A 95 -10.69 -12.56 2.92
C GLY A 95 -10.16 -11.29 3.59
N ALA A 96 -10.64 -10.10 3.18
CA ALA A 96 -10.20 -8.83 3.75
C ALA A 96 -10.95 -8.53 5.06
N TYR A 97 -10.30 -7.81 5.97
CA TYR A 97 -10.94 -7.27 7.17
C TYR A 97 -11.07 -5.77 7.04
N ALA A 98 -12.23 -5.23 7.39
CA ALA A 98 -12.49 -3.80 7.44
C ALA A 98 -13.20 -3.44 8.74
N ALA A 99 -12.86 -2.28 9.32
CA ALA A 99 -13.66 -1.71 10.39
C ALA A 99 -14.93 -1.09 9.82
N LEU A 100 -16.06 -1.29 10.49
CA LEU A 100 -17.36 -0.77 10.12
C LEU A 100 -17.95 -0.01 11.31
N PHE A 101 -18.39 1.22 11.07
CA PHE A 101 -19.16 2.01 12.02
C PHE A 101 -20.60 2.16 11.53
N ASP A 102 -21.54 1.60 12.28
CA ASP A 102 -22.97 1.58 11.92
C ASP A 102 -23.75 2.84 12.37
N GLY A 103 -23.07 3.77 13.04
CA GLY A 103 -23.65 4.95 13.67
C GLY A 103 -23.83 4.84 15.18
N ARG A 104 -23.55 3.67 15.77
CA ARG A 104 -23.57 3.41 17.22
C ARG A 104 -22.35 2.63 17.67
N GLU A 105 -22.03 1.56 16.98
CA GLU A 105 -20.95 0.63 17.34
C GLU A 105 -19.88 0.58 16.24
N LEU A 106 -18.63 0.41 16.66
CA LEU A 106 -17.50 0.17 15.77
C LEU A 106 -17.10 -1.30 15.83
N THR A 107 -17.38 -2.05 14.76
CA THR A 107 -17.09 -3.49 14.66
C THR A 107 -16.07 -3.77 13.55
N THR A 108 -15.58 -5.01 13.46
CA THR A 108 -14.78 -5.45 12.32
C THR A 108 -15.56 -6.49 11.55
N VAL A 109 -15.63 -6.30 10.23
CA VAL A 109 -16.23 -7.25 9.31
C VAL A 109 -15.16 -7.94 8.47
N ARG A 110 -15.37 -9.22 8.19
CA ARG A 110 -14.65 -9.95 7.15
C ARG A 110 -15.47 -9.88 5.86
N ILE A 111 -14.81 -9.50 4.78
CA ILE A 111 -15.38 -9.40 3.43
C ILE A 111 -14.91 -10.64 2.66
N ASP A 112 -15.87 -11.46 2.22
CA ASP A 112 -15.66 -12.64 1.40
C ASP A 112 -16.52 -12.50 0.13
N GLY A 113 -16.04 -11.72 -0.83
CA GLY A 113 -16.76 -11.42 -2.06
C GLY A 113 -18.08 -10.69 -1.79
N PRO A 114 -19.25 -11.29 -2.11
CA PRO A 114 -20.54 -10.70 -1.79
C PRO A 114 -20.95 -10.85 -0.31
N ASP A 115 -20.27 -11.71 0.45
CA ASP A 115 -20.62 -12.02 1.83
C ASP A 115 -19.84 -11.14 2.82
N ILE A 116 -20.55 -10.63 3.83
CA ILE A 116 -19.98 -9.80 4.89
C ILE A 116 -20.33 -10.43 6.23
N GLN A 117 -19.32 -10.75 7.03
CA GLN A 117 -19.47 -11.39 8.34
C GLN A 117 -18.91 -10.48 9.44
N ASP A 118 -19.70 -10.19 10.46
CA ASP A 118 -19.19 -9.57 11.67
C ASP A 118 -18.31 -10.58 12.43
N VAL A 119 -17.09 -10.16 12.78
CA VAL A 119 -16.11 -10.99 13.52
C VAL A 119 -15.75 -10.40 14.88
N GLY A 120 -16.49 -9.39 15.34
CA GLY A 120 -16.19 -8.59 16.52
C GLY A 120 -15.02 -7.62 16.27
N PHE A 121 -14.93 -6.57 17.10
CA PHE A 121 -13.90 -5.57 16.92
C PHE A 121 -12.48 -6.15 17.04
N ARG A 122 -11.66 -5.83 16.04
CA ARG A 122 -10.24 -6.16 15.96
C ARG A 122 -9.43 -4.87 15.91
N PRO A 123 -8.56 -4.59 16.89
CA PRO A 123 -7.71 -3.39 16.90
C PRO A 123 -6.98 -3.15 15.58
N GLU A 124 -6.50 -4.22 14.95
CA GLU A 124 -5.79 -4.22 13.67
C GLU A 124 -6.56 -3.65 12.48
N SER A 125 -7.88 -3.57 12.59
CA SER A 125 -8.76 -3.05 11.53
C SER A 125 -8.80 -1.53 11.44
N ILE A 126 -8.32 -0.82 12.48
CA ILE A 126 -8.28 0.65 12.53
C ILE A 126 -6.88 1.20 12.79
N ARG A 127 -6.72 2.50 12.51
CA ARG A 127 -5.53 3.30 12.81
C ARG A 127 -5.83 4.21 14.00
N ALA A 128 -4.98 4.16 15.03
CA ALA A 128 -5.11 4.91 16.28
C ALA A 128 -3.81 5.61 16.68
#